data_AF-A0A7C1T241-F1
#
_entry.id   AF-A0A7C1T241-F1
#
_cell.length_a   1.000
_cell.length_b   1.000
_cell.length_c   1.000
_cell.angle_alpha   90.00
_cell.angle_beta   90.00
_cell.angle_gamma   90.00
#
_symmetry.space_group_name_H-M   'P 1'
#
loop_
_entity.id
_entity.type
_entity.pdbx_description
1 polymer ?
#
loop_
_entity_poly.entity_id
_entity_poly.type
_entity_poly.pdbx_seq_one_letter_code
_entity_poly.pdbx_strand_id
1 'polypeptide(L)'
;MKKFDLITVGDTTLDVFLELEEEVKVIKDKTTGLDYLGLVNAEKIPVKKLTIVPAVGNSANVAIGAARLGLKSAIYTILGEDQTGSD
;
A
#
# COMPACT_ATOMS: atom_id res chain seq x y z
N MET A 1 36.09 1.58 -0.87
CA MET A 1 35.00 2.44 -1.37
C MET A 1 33.68 1.91 -0.80
N LYS A 2 32.85 2.73 -0.14
CA LYS A 2 31.53 2.28 0.38
C LYS A 2 30.59 2.01 -0.80
N LYS A 3 29.95 0.83 -0.82
CA LYS A 3 29.00 0.44 -1.89
C LYS A 3 27.61 1.08 -1.69
N PHE A 4 27.16 1.20 -0.45
CA PHE A 4 25.87 1.78 -0.08
C PHE A 4 26.04 2.79 1.08
N ASP A 5 25.21 3.82 1.07
CA ASP A 5 25.08 4.82 2.13
C ASP A 5 24.02 4.40 3.16
N LEU A 6 22.98 3.67 2.73
CA LEU A 6 21.88 3.19 3.55
C LEU A 6 21.47 1.77 3.15
N ILE A 7 21.24 0.90 4.12
CA ILE A 7 20.57 -0.39 3.91
C ILE A 7 19.36 -0.43 4.84
N THR A 8 18.18 -0.63 4.27
CA THR A 8 16.96 -0.89 5.05
C THR A 8 16.72 -2.38 5.15
N VAL A 9 16.07 -2.83 6.23
CA VAL A 9 15.72 -4.22 6.46
C VAL A 9 14.26 -4.26 6.87
N GLY A 10 13.46 -5.09 6.22
CA GLY A 10 12.06 -5.27 6.61
C GLY A 10 11.23 -5.89 5.50
N ASP A 11 9.96 -6.09 5.82
CA ASP A 11 9.03 -6.74 4.93
C ASP A 11 8.66 -5.82 3.75
N THR A 12 8.53 -6.46 2.59
CA THR A 12 7.96 -5.85 1.39
C THR A 12 6.53 -6.34 1.27
N THR A 13 5.62 -5.41 0.99
CA THR A 13 4.18 -5.68 0.93
C THR A 13 3.60 -5.27 -0.42
N LEU A 14 2.31 -5.54 -0.60
CA LEU A 14 1.49 -4.98 -1.66
C LEU A 14 0.55 -3.93 -1.06
N ASP A 15 0.45 -2.76 -1.71
CA ASP A 15 -0.63 -1.82 -1.43
C ASP A 15 -1.75 -2.06 -2.44
N VAL A 16 -2.98 -2.21 -1.95
CA VAL A 16 -4.17 -2.42 -2.78
C VAL A 16 -5.10 -1.23 -2.63
N PHE A 17 -5.18 -0.40 -3.66
CA PHE A 17 -6.10 0.72 -3.73
C PHE A 17 -7.40 0.29 -4.41
N LEU A 18 -8.51 0.44 -3.69
CA LEU A 18 -9.86 0.14 -4.18
C LEU A 18 -10.58 1.42 -4.55
N GLU A 19 -11.01 1.52 -5.81
CA GLU A 19 -12.02 2.48 -6.24
C GLU A 19 -13.38 1.80 -6.08
N LEU A 20 -14.25 2.40 -5.28
CA LEU A 20 -15.58 1.86 -5.01
C LEU A 20 -16.59 2.36 -6.04
N GLU A 21 -17.67 1.60 -6.26
CA GLU A 21 -18.77 2.02 -7.13
C GLU A 21 -19.61 3.16 -6.51
N GLU A 22 -20.44 3.82 -7.33
CA GLU A 22 -21.19 5.02 -6.92
C GLU A 22 -22.29 4.74 -5.88
N GLU A 23 -22.71 3.48 -5.77
CA GLU A 23 -23.71 2.99 -4.82
C GLU A 23 -23.21 3.04 -3.36
N VAL A 24 -21.89 3.16 -3.14
CA VAL A 24 -21.30 3.35 -1.82
C VAL A 24 -21.61 4.75 -1.29
N LYS A 25 -22.18 4.82 -0.10
CA LYS A 25 -22.66 6.07 0.49
C LYS A 25 -21.71 6.55 1.58
N VAL A 26 -21.62 7.86 1.75
CA VAL A 26 -21.10 8.44 2.99
C VAL A 26 -22.26 8.64 3.96
N ILE A 27 -22.20 8.00 5.12
CA ILE A 27 -23.22 8.05 6.17
C ILE A 27 -22.69 8.92 7.30
N LYS A 28 -23.35 10.04 7.58
CA LYS A 28 -22.98 10.93 8.68
C LYS A 28 -23.61 10.48 10.00
N ASP A 29 -22.77 10.30 11.01
CA ASP A 29 -23.18 10.17 12.40
C ASP A 29 -23.73 11.51 12.89
N LYS A 30 -24.99 11.53 13.32
CA LYS A 30 -25.60 12.76 13.82
C LYS A 30 -25.14 13.14 15.23
N THR A 31 -24.59 12.19 15.99
CA THR A 31 -24.15 12.39 17.37
C THR A 31 -22.68 12.78 17.42
N THR A 32 -21.82 12.05 16.70
CA THR A 32 -20.37 12.31 16.71
C THR A 32 -19.92 13.27 15.60
N GLY A 33 -20.72 13.44 14.55
CA GLY A 33 -20.38 14.22 13.37
C GLY A 33 -19.42 13.52 12.42
N LEU A 34 -19.03 12.27 12.70
CA LEU A 34 -18.14 11.48 11.87
C LEU A 34 -18.85 10.99 10.60
N ASP A 35 -18.10 10.95 9.51
CA ASP A 35 -18.54 10.37 8.25
C ASP A 35 -18.06 8.92 8.15
N TYR A 36 -18.99 8.01 7.91
CA TYR A 36 -18.73 6.58 7.75
C TYR A 36 -18.94 6.15 6.30
N LEU A 37 -18.25 5.08 5.90
CA LEU A 37 -18.47 4.40 4.64
C LEU A 37 -19.65 3.42 4.76
N GLY A 38 -20.71 3.68 4.02
CA GLY A 38 -21.92 2.87 3.95
C GLY A 38 -21.87 1.87 2.80
N LEU A 39 -21.88 0.58 3.13
CA LEU A 39 -21.93 -0.53 2.19
C LEU A 39 -23.29 -1.24 2.28
N VAL A 40 -23.71 -1.91 1.20
CA VAL A 40 -24.91 -2.74 1.24
C VAL A 40 -24.65 -3.95 2.13
N ASN A 41 -25.53 -4.16 3.11
CA ASN A 41 -25.36 -5.25 4.07
C ASN A 41 -25.56 -6.61 3.39
N ALA A 42 -24.74 -7.59 3.77
CA ALA A 42 -24.73 -8.95 3.24
C ALA A 42 -24.43 -9.07 1.73
N GLU A 43 -23.90 -8.02 1.10
CA GLU A 43 -23.41 -8.06 -0.28
C GLU A 43 -21.88 -8.00 -0.33
N LYS A 44 -21.32 -8.32 -1.50
CA LYS A 44 -19.88 -8.11 -1.75
C LYS A 44 -19.60 -6.61 -1.78
N ILE A 45 -18.39 -6.21 -1.40
CA ILE A 45 -17.95 -4.82 -1.52
C ILE A 45 -17.96 -4.44 -3.01
N PRO A 46 -18.71 -3.41 -3.43
CA PRO A 46 -18.81 -3.02 -4.83
C PRO A 46 -17.55 -2.25 -5.25
N VAL A 47 -16.60 -2.97 -5.84
CA VAL A 47 -15.29 -2.44 -6.27
C VAL A 47 -15.32 -2.22 -7.77
N LYS A 48 -15.24 -0.95 -8.18
CA LYS A 48 -15.17 -0.52 -9.57
C LYS A 48 -13.82 -0.80 -10.21
N LYS A 49 -12.75 -0.53 -9.47
CA LYS A 49 -11.37 -0.71 -9.94
C LYS A 49 -10.45 -1.06 -8.78
N LEU A 50 -9.50 -1.93 -9.08
CA LEU A 50 -8.46 -2.35 -8.16
C LEU A 50 -7.10 -1.98 -8.75
N THR A 51 -6.28 -1.28 -7.97
CA THR A 51 -4.90 -0.90 -8.35
C THR A 51 -3.96 -1.50 -7.31
N ILE A 52 -3.18 -2.49 -7.72
CA ILE A 52 -2.14 -3.10 -6.89
C ILE A 52 -0.82 -2.39 -7.17
N VAL A 53 -0.13 -1.99 -6.11
CA VAL A 53 1.21 -1.43 -6.17
C VAL A 53 2.16 -2.39 -5.45
N PRO A 54 3.00 -3.14 -6.18
CA PRO A 54 3.98 -4.03 -5.57
C PRO A 54 5.20 -3.27 -5.04
N ALA A 55 6.07 -4.01 -4.35
CA ALA A 55 7.35 -3.53 -3.84
C ALA A 55 7.25 -2.31 -2.89
N VAL A 56 6.21 -2.28 -2.05
CA VAL A 56 5.98 -1.24 -1.04
C VAL A 56 6.30 -1.75 0.38
N GLY A 57 5.92 -0.99 1.40
CA GLY A 57 6.22 -1.29 2.80
C GLY A 57 7.19 -0.27 3.40
N ASN A 58 7.21 -0.16 4.73
CA ASN A 58 7.95 0.92 5.40
C ASN A 58 9.45 0.94 5.02
N SER A 59 10.12 -0.20 5.10
CA SER A 59 11.55 -0.31 4.77
C SER A 59 11.83 -0.07 3.29
N ALA A 60 10.95 -0.53 2.39
CA ALA A 60 11.06 -0.31 0.95
C ALA A 60 10.86 1.17 0.61
N ASN A 61 9.83 1.81 1.17
CA ASN A 61 9.54 3.23 0.99
C ASN A 61 10.67 4.13 1.48
N VAL A 62 11.33 3.79 2.60
CA VAL A 62 12.52 4.52 3.07
C VAL A 62 13.70 4.33 2.12
N ALA A 63 13.98 3.12 1.65
CA ALA A 63 15.06 2.87 0.70
C ALA A 63 14.85 3.63 -0.62
N ILE A 64 13.63 3.60 -1.17
CA ILE A 64 13.25 4.32 -2.38
C ILE A 64 13.32 5.84 -2.17
N GLY A 65 12.83 6.34 -1.04
CA GLY A 65 12.91 7.76 -0.68
C GLY A 65 14.36 8.25 -0.59
N ALA A 66 15.23 7.47 0.07
CA ALA A 66 16.65 7.77 0.16
C ALA A 66 17.34 7.77 -1.21
N ALA A 67 17.00 6.82 -2.10
CA ALA A 67 17.50 6.80 -3.47
C ALA A 67 17.09 8.06 -4.26
N ARG A 68 15.83 8.47 -4.13
CA ARG A 68 15.30 9.71 -4.76
C ARG A 68 15.99 10.97 -4.27
N LEU A 69 16.50 10.97 -3.03
CA LEU A 69 17.29 12.05 -2.45
C LEU A 69 18.79 11.99 -2.82
N GLY A 70 19.21 11.00 -3.61
CA GLY A 70 20.58 10.87 -4.13
C GLY A 70 21.52 9.97 -3.32
N LEU A 71 21.03 9.29 -2.29
CA LEU A 71 21.83 8.30 -1.55
C LEU A 71 21.88 6.97 -2.31
N LYS A 72 23.01 6.25 -2.19
CA LYS A 72 23.11 4.87 -2.66
C LYS A 72 22.46 3.94 -1.62
N SER A 73 21.14 3.73 -1.74
CA SER A 73 20.41 2.86 -0.82
C SER A 73 20.29 1.42 -1.34
N ALA A 74 20.04 0.49 -0.42
CA ALA A 74 19.61 -0.89 -0.69
C ALA A 74 18.56 -1.33 0.32
N ILE A 75 17.85 -2.41 0.01
CA ILE A 75 16.93 -3.09 0.93
C ILE A 75 17.27 -4.58 1.02
N TYR A 76 17.15 -5.13 2.23
CA TYR A 76 17.03 -6.56 2.46
C TYR A 76 15.60 -6.88 2.86
N THR A 77 14.98 -7.83 2.16
CA THR A 77 13.61 -8.27 2.37
C THR A 77 13.48 -9.74 1.99
N ILE A 78 12.36 -10.37 2.37
CA ILE A 78 12.04 -11.75 2.01
C ILE A 78 10.79 -11.70 1.15
N LEU A 79 10.85 -12.33 -0.02
CA LEU A 79 9.74 -12.42 -0.97
C LEU A 79 9.30 -13.87 -1.12
N GLY A 80 8.02 -14.06 -1.44
CA GLY A 80 7.50 -15.36 -1.86
C GLY A 80 8.02 -15.75 -3.24
N GLU A 81 8.14 -17.04 -3.51
CA GLU A 81 8.43 -17.57 -4.84
C GLU A 81 7.13 -17.72 -5.65
N ASP A 82 6.42 -16.62 -5.80
CA ASP A 82 5.17 -16.53 -6.57
C ASP A 82 5.18 -15.30 -7.50
N GLN A 83 4.09 -15.11 -8.24
CA GLN A 83 3.97 -13.99 -9.17
C GLN A 83 4.12 -12.64 -8.46
N THR A 84 3.56 -12.52 -7.25
CA THR A 84 3.61 -11.29 -6.45
C THR A 84 5.04 -10.95 -6.03
N GLY A 85 5.84 -11.95 -5.68
CA GLY A 85 7.26 -11.76 -5.37
C GLY A 85 8.14 -11.50 -6.60
N SER A 86 7.63 -11.80 -7.80
CA SER A 86 8.33 -11.61 -9.07
C SER A 86 8.02 -10.27 -9.75
N ASP A 87 6.80 -9.75 -9.55
CA ASP A 87 6.32 -8.45 -10.05
C ASP A 87 6.98 -7.26 -9.35
#